data_AF-A0A2V8HFY8-F1
#
_entry.id   AF-A0A2V8HFY8-F1
#
_cell.length_a   1.000
_cell.length_b   1.000
_cell.length_c   1.000
_cell.angle_alpha   90.00
_cell.angle_beta   90.00
_cell.angle_gamma   90.00
#
_symmetry.space_group_name_H-M   'P 1'
#
loop_
_entity.id
_entity.type
_entity.pdbx_description
1 polymer ?
#
loop_
_entity_poly.entity_id
_entity_poly.type
_entity_poly.pdbx_seq_one_letter_code
_entity_poly.pdbx_strand_id
1 'polypeptide(L)'
;MIVAIHRGPAHSVGAAAIAGAIAWAFARAKGLRSPVRWGLALALAWGSHVLLDWLGSDTTPPIGIMALWPFSRASYESDLHVFLAVSRRYWLPEFWRYNLREVRRELLVLAPIAALVVSVSATWPFRAYRRLAASPRRP
;
A
#
# COMPACT_ATOMS: atom_id res chain seq x y z
N MET A 1 -12.06 7.66 19.16
CA MET A 1 -13.09 7.68 18.11
C MET A 1 -12.55 7.98 16.70
N ILE A 2 -11.29 8.44 16.51
CA ILE A 2 -10.72 8.68 15.17
C ILE A 2 -10.09 7.39 14.57
N VAL A 3 -9.51 6.52 15.39
CA VAL A 3 -8.86 5.27 14.93
C VAL A 3 -9.86 4.23 14.39
N ALA A 4 -11.09 4.18 14.94
CA ALA A 4 -12.12 3.23 14.52
C ALA A 4 -12.72 3.54 13.13
N ILE A 5 -12.73 4.82 12.72
CA ILE A 5 -13.23 5.24 11.40
C ILE A 5 -12.17 4.97 10.33
N HIS A 6 -10.87 5.06 10.69
CA HIS A 6 -9.79 4.75 9.77
C HIS A 6 -9.77 3.27 9.38
N ARG A 7 -9.99 2.32 10.30
CA ARG A 7 -10.03 0.86 10.03
C ARG A 7 -11.31 0.35 9.31
N GLY A 8 -12.14 1.28 8.84
CA GLY A 8 -13.38 1.01 8.12
C GLY A 8 -13.17 0.75 6.62
N PRO A 9 -14.09 1.19 5.74
CA PRO A 9 -14.08 0.87 4.30
C PRO A 9 -12.76 1.17 3.59
N ALA A 10 -11.93 2.08 4.11
CA ALA A 10 -10.65 2.44 3.53
C ALA A 10 -9.65 1.26 3.48
N HIS A 11 -9.68 0.32 4.44
CA HIS A 11 -8.82 -0.87 4.44
C HIS A 11 -9.51 -2.05 3.78
N SER A 12 -10.01 -1.85 2.56
CA SER A 12 -10.74 -2.89 1.83
C SER A 12 -10.36 -2.97 0.36
N VAL A 13 -10.60 -4.15 -0.23
CA VAL A 13 -10.47 -4.38 -1.67
C VAL A 13 -11.44 -3.49 -2.46
N GLY A 14 -12.60 -3.13 -1.89
CA GLY A 14 -13.53 -2.18 -2.47
C GLY A 14 -12.96 -0.76 -2.58
N ALA A 15 -12.33 -0.25 -1.52
CA ALA A 15 -11.65 1.03 -1.56
C ALA A 15 -10.49 1.03 -2.58
N ALA A 16 -9.73 -0.07 -2.65
CA ALA A 16 -8.68 -0.23 -3.66
C ALA A 16 -9.24 -0.18 -5.09
N ALA A 17 -10.36 -0.87 -5.34
CA ALA A 17 -11.03 -0.85 -6.64
C ALA A 17 -11.56 0.55 -7.00
N ILE A 18 -12.16 1.25 -6.05
CA ILE A 18 -12.64 2.64 -6.24
C ILE A 18 -11.46 3.57 -6.57
N ALA A 19 -10.37 3.50 -5.81
CA ALA A 19 -9.18 4.32 -6.06
C ALA A 19 -8.62 4.08 -7.47
N GLY A 20 -8.54 2.81 -7.90
CA GLY A 20 -8.14 2.45 -9.26
C GLY A 20 -9.11 2.96 -10.33
N ALA A 21 -10.41 2.88 -10.09
CA ALA A 21 -11.43 3.36 -11.03
C ALA A 21 -11.35 4.89 -11.20
N ILE A 22 -11.17 5.63 -10.10
CA ILE A 22 -10.97 7.09 -10.13
C ILE A 22 -9.72 7.44 -10.92
N ALA A 23 -8.61 6.76 -10.65
CA ALA A 23 -7.35 6.98 -11.36
C ALA A 23 -7.46 6.70 -12.86
N TRP A 24 -8.13 5.60 -13.23
CA TRP A 24 -8.41 5.27 -14.62
C TRP A 24 -9.27 6.33 -15.29
N ALA A 25 -10.38 6.75 -14.66
CA ALA A 25 -11.28 7.76 -15.21
C ALA A 25 -10.56 9.10 -15.42
N PHE A 26 -9.78 9.53 -14.42
CA PHE A 26 -8.96 10.74 -14.52
C PHE A 26 -7.92 10.64 -15.64
N ALA A 27 -7.19 9.54 -15.73
CA ALA A 27 -6.19 9.32 -16.76
C ALA A 27 -6.81 9.29 -18.18
N ARG A 28 -8.03 8.74 -18.32
CA ARG A 28 -8.81 8.80 -19.56
C ARG A 28 -9.21 10.24 -19.91
N ALA A 29 -9.76 10.97 -18.94
CA ALA A 29 -10.19 12.35 -19.14
C ALA A 29 -9.04 13.29 -19.51
N LYS A 30 -7.82 13.00 -19.05
CA LYS A 30 -6.59 13.75 -19.38
C LYS A 30 -5.87 13.25 -20.63
N GLY A 31 -6.40 12.24 -21.33
CA GLY A 31 -5.79 11.70 -22.55
C GLY A 31 -4.42 11.05 -22.31
N LEU A 32 -4.15 10.51 -21.11
CA LEU A 32 -2.90 9.83 -20.82
C LEU A 32 -2.78 8.55 -21.67
N ARG A 33 -1.56 8.22 -22.09
CA ARG A 33 -1.28 7.09 -23.01
C ARG A 33 -1.80 5.73 -22.54
N SER A 34 -1.89 5.50 -21.23
CA SER A 34 -2.34 4.22 -20.70
C SER A 34 -3.15 4.39 -19.41
N PRO A 35 -4.45 4.74 -19.52
CA PRO A 35 -5.30 4.96 -18.36
C PRO A 35 -5.52 3.70 -17.52
N VAL A 36 -5.54 2.53 -18.17
CA VAL A 36 -5.65 1.22 -17.51
C VAL A 36 -4.45 0.96 -16.61
N ARG A 37 -3.23 1.28 -17.07
CA ARG A 37 -2.03 1.13 -16.23
C ARG A 37 -2.09 2.01 -14.99
N TRP A 38 -2.59 3.24 -15.10
CA TRP A 38 -2.77 4.12 -13.93
C TRP A 38 -3.80 3.57 -12.95
N GLY A 39 -4.94 3.09 -13.46
CA GLY A 39 -5.95 2.45 -12.61
C GLY A 39 -5.42 1.23 -11.87
N LEU A 40 -4.75 0.32 -12.57
CA LEU A 40 -4.16 -0.87 -11.98
C LEU A 40 -3.05 -0.53 -10.98
N ALA A 41 -2.17 0.42 -11.30
CA ALA A 41 -1.10 0.83 -10.40
C ALA A 41 -1.65 1.32 -9.06
N LEU A 42 -2.69 2.16 -9.08
CA LEU A 42 -3.29 2.69 -7.86
C LEU A 42 -4.13 1.65 -7.11
N ALA A 43 -4.86 0.80 -7.82
CA ALA A 43 -5.58 -0.32 -7.21
C ALA A 43 -4.62 -1.30 -6.53
N LEU A 44 -3.51 -1.65 -7.17
CA LEU A 44 -2.51 -2.55 -6.59
C LEU A 44 -1.73 -1.91 -5.45
N ALA A 45 -1.38 -0.62 -5.55
CA ALA A 45 -0.74 0.10 -4.46
C ALA A 45 -1.64 0.12 -3.22
N TRP A 46 -2.90 0.53 -3.37
CA TRP A 46 -3.86 0.53 -2.26
C TRP A 46 -4.16 -0.89 -1.76
N GLY A 47 -4.36 -1.85 -2.68
CA GLY A 47 -4.63 -3.24 -2.33
C GLY A 47 -3.47 -3.90 -1.58
N SER A 48 -2.22 -3.55 -1.91
CA SER A 48 -1.05 -4.03 -1.19
C SER A 48 -1.05 -3.56 0.27
N HIS A 49 -1.49 -2.33 0.54
CA HIS A 49 -1.67 -1.85 1.91
C HIS A 49 -2.71 -2.68 2.67
N VAL A 50 -3.87 -2.97 2.08
CA VAL A 50 -4.90 -3.84 2.68
C VAL A 50 -4.35 -5.24 2.98
N LEU A 51 -3.57 -5.81 2.06
CA LEU A 51 -2.93 -7.11 2.25
C LEU A 51 -1.93 -7.09 3.41
N LEU A 52 -1.08 -6.06 3.48
CA LEU A 52 -0.08 -5.93 4.54
C LEU A 52 -0.74 -5.75 5.91
N ASP A 53 -1.83 -5.00 5.98
CA ASP A 53 -2.58 -4.82 7.21
C ASP A 53 -3.28 -6.11 7.67
N TRP A 54 -3.81 -6.90 6.74
CA TRP A 54 -4.41 -8.20 7.07
C TRP A 54 -3.38 -9.20 7.60
N LEU A 55 -2.13 -9.13 7.13
CA LEU A 55 -1.01 -9.92 7.63
C LEU A 55 -0.43 -9.39 8.96
N GLY A 56 -0.88 -8.22 9.40
CA GLY A 56 -0.51 -7.60 10.67
C GLY A 56 -1.28 -8.22 11.84
N SER A 57 -0.64 -8.23 13.01
CA SER A 57 -1.30 -8.60 14.27
C SER A 57 -2.00 -7.38 14.84
N ASP A 58 -3.29 -7.50 15.18
CA ASP A 58 -4.02 -6.47 15.88
C ASP A 58 -4.24 -6.86 17.34
N THR A 59 -3.86 -5.96 18.25
CA THR A 59 -4.05 -6.16 19.69
C THR A 59 -5.11 -5.24 20.26
N THR A 60 -5.89 -4.56 19.41
CA THR A 60 -6.92 -3.60 19.84
C THR A 60 -8.24 -3.87 19.11
N PRO A 61 -9.35 -4.15 19.84
CA PRO A 61 -10.65 -4.35 19.23
C PRO A 61 -11.16 -3.15 18.41
N PRO A 62 -11.92 -3.37 17.31
CA PRO A 62 -12.18 -4.67 16.69
C PRO A 62 -10.90 -5.27 16.09
N ILE A 63 -10.71 -6.56 16.32
CA ILE A 63 -9.50 -7.30 15.89
C ILE A 63 -9.59 -7.54 14.38
N GLY A 64 -8.52 -7.18 13.67
CA GLY A 64 -8.42 -7.31 12.21
C GLY A 64 -8.96 -6.11 11.44
N ILE A 65 -9.11 -6.28 10.12
CA ILE A 65 -9.51 -5.22 9.19
C ILE A 65 -10.75 -5.60 8.36
N MET A 66 -11.49 -4.60 7.88
CA MET A 66 -12.66 -4.82 7.02
C MET A 66 -12.26 -5.09 5.55
N ALA A 67 -11.45 -6.13 5.32
CA ALA A 67 -10.79 -6.40 4.04
C ALA A 67 -11.75 -6.56 2.85
N LEU A 68 -12.94 -7.14 3.08
CA LEU A 68 -13.88 -7.55 2.03
C LEU A 68 -15.03 -6.58 1.76
N TRP A 69 -14.98 -5.35 2.28
CA TRP A 69 -15.95 -4.33 1.88
C TRP A 69 -15.87 -4.06 0.36
N PRO A 70 -16.98 -3.86 -0.36
CA PRO A 70 -18.37 -3.65 0.13
C PRO A 70 -19.19 -4.91 0.37
N PHE A 71 -18.65 -6.11 0.12
CA PHE A 71 -19.40 -7.36 0.19
C PHE A 71 -19.67 -7.80 1.64
N SER A 72 -18.74 -7.50 2.55
CA SER A 72 -18.87 -7.82 3.97
C SER A 72 -18.39 -6.66 4.83
N ARG A 73 -19.01 -6.50 6.00
CA ARG A 73 -18.59 -5.57 7.06
C ARG A 73 -17.82 -6.26 8.20
N ALA A 74 -17.56 -7.56 8.08
CA ALA A 74 -16.80 -8.31 9.07
C ALA A 74 -15.32 -7.88 9.06
N SER A 75 -14.67 -8.00 10.22
CA SER A 75 -13.23 -7.82 10.37
C SER A 75 -12.52 -9.16 10.22
N TYR A 76 -11.43 -9.17 9.47
CA TYR A 76 -10.62 -10.34 9.18
C TYR A 76 -9.19 -10.10 9.65
N GLU A 77 -8.61 -11.10 10.29
CA GLU A 77 -7.20 -11.14 10.69
C GLU A 77 -6.57 -12.41 10.10
N SER A 78 -5.28 -12.37 9.80
CA SER A 78 -4.55 -13.52 9.29
C SER A 78 -3.89 -14.31 10.42
N ASP A 79 -4.02 -15.63 10.40
CA ASP A 79 -3.28 -16.52 11.32
C ASP A 79 -1.76 -16.49 11.11
N LEU A 80 -1.28 -15.91 9.99
CA LEU A 80 0.15 -15.86 9.67
C LEU A 80 0.94 -14.86 10.53
N HIS A 81 0.30 -13.79 11.01
CA HIS A 81 0.91 -12.77 11.87
C HIS A 81 2.33 -12.36 11.40
N VAL A 82 2.45 -11.99 10.11
CA VAL A 82 3.73 -11.68 9.46
C VAL A 82 4.34 -10.40 10.02
N PHE A 83 3.50 -9.41 10.33
CA PHE A 83 3.90 -8.17 10.99
C PHE A 83 3.31 -8.16 12.40
N LEU A 84 4.15 -8.12 13.43
CA LEU A 84 3.66 -8.15 14.80
C LEU A 84 3.30 -6.74 15.28
N ALA A 85 2.36 -6.66 16.22
CA ALA A 85 1.95 -5.41 16.82
C ALA A 85 3.13 -4.75 17.54
N VAL A 86 3.41 -3.48 17.22
CA VAL A 86 4.41 -2.67 17.93
C VAL A 86 3.95 -2.31 19.34
N SER A 87 4.88 -2.30 20.28
CA SER A 87 4.61 -1.83 21.64
C SER A 87 4.35 -0.33 21.62
N ARG A 88 3.24 0.11 22.22
CA ARG A 88 2.91 1.53 22.46
C ARG A 88 3.32 2.02 23.85
N ARG A 89 3.85 1.11 24.68
CA ARG A 89 4.21 1.37 26.09
C ARG A 89 5.62 1.95 26.17
N TYR A 90 5.80 3.17 25.66
CA TYR A 90 7.11 3.83 25.55
C TYR A 90 7.79 4.10 26.91
N TRP A 91 7.02 4.05 28.00
CA TRP A 91 7.50 4.21 29.37
C TRP A 91 8.11 2.93 29.98
N LEU A 92 8.13 1.81 29.24
CA LEU A 92 8.76 0.56 29.68
C LEU A 92 10.16 0.39 29.08
N PRO A 93 11.15 -0.11 29.83
CA PRO A 93 12.51 -0.35 29.33
C PRO A 93 12.56 -1.29 28.11
N GLU A 94 11.62 -2.24 28.02
CA GLU A 94 11.57 -3.25 26.96
C GLU A 94 11.03 -2.70 25.63
N PHE A 95 10.45 -1.49 25.62
CA PHE A 95 9.85 -0.86 24.45
C PHE A 95 10.79 -0.86 23.23
N TRP A 96 12.02 -0.39 23.44
CA TRP A 96 13.00 -0.26 22.36
C TRP A 96 13.44 -1.62 21.82
N ARG A 97 13.68 -2.59 22.70
CA ARG A 97 14.10 -3.94 22.29
C ARG A 97 13.02 -4.62 21.45
N TYR A 98 11.77 -4.51 21.88
CA TYR A 98 10.64 -5.10 21.17
C TYR A 98 10.44 -4.41 19.82
N ASN A 99 10.32 -3.08 19.78
CA ASN A 99 10.05 -2.37 18.52
C ASN A 99 11.20 -2.47 17.52
N LEU A 100 12.46 -2.48 17.97
CA LEU A 100 13.61 -2.64 17.07
C LEU A 100 13.64 -4.04 16.43
N ARG A 101 13.21 -5.07 17.17
CA ARG A 101 13.05 -6.43 16.63
C ARG A 101 11.96 -6.47 15.56
N GLU A 102 10.83 -5.81 15.79
CA GLU A 102 9.74 -5.78 14.80
C GLU A 102 10.11 -4.97 13.55
N VAL A 103 10.76 -3.82 13.70
CA VAL A 103 11.30 -3.05 12.57
C VAL A 103 12.31 -3.87 11.78
N ARG A 104 13.20 -4.62 12.45
CA ARG A 104 14.14 -5.52 11.78
C ARG A 104 13.39 -6.56 10.94
N ARG A 105 12.33 -7.15 11.48
CA ARG A 105 11.49 -8.13 10.77
C ARG A 105 10.82 -7.51 9.56
N GLU A 106 10.22 -6.33 9.70
CA GLU A 106 9.63 -5.57 8.58
C GLU A 106 10.65 -5.31 7.48
N LEU A 107 11.86 -4.87 7.83
CA LEU A 107 12.93 -4.64 6.87
C LEU A 107 13.36 -5.93 6.16
N LEU A 108 13.50 -7.05 6.88
CA LEU A 108 13.89 -8.32 6.27
C LEU A 108 12.85 -8.84 5.26
N VAL A 109 11.56 -8.56 5.48
CA VAL A 109 10.48 -8.98 4.59
C VAL A 109 10.29 -8.01 3.42
N LEU A 110 10.23 -6.70 3.71
CA LEU A 110 9.85 -5.68 2.72
C LEU A 110 11.03 -5.13 1.92
N ALA A 111 12.24 -5.04 2.48
CA ALA A 111 13.40 -4.52 1.76
C ALA A 111 13.76 -5.31 0.49
N PRO A 112 13.77 -6.66 0.45
CA PRO A 112 14.07 -7.37 -0.80
C PRO A 112 13.00 -7.15 -1.87
N ILE A 113 11.73 -7.05 -1.47
CA ILE A 113 10.61 -6.76 -2.39
C ILE A 113 10.76 -5.35 -2.95
N ALA A 114 11.03 -4.37 -2.09
CA ALA A 114 11.27 -2.99 -2.50
C ALA A 114 12.49 -2.86 -3.42
N ALA A 115 13.60 -3.54 -3.09
CA ALA A 115 14.80 -3.57 -3.90
C ALA A 115 14.54 -4.18 -5.29
N LEU A 116 13.76 -5.28 -5.35
CA LEU A 116 13.35 -5.88 -6.61
C LEU A 116 12.50 -4.90 -7.44
N VAL A 117 11.48 -4.28 -6.85
CA VAL A 117 10.64 -3.28 -7.54
C VAL A 117 11.46 -2.12 -8.07
N VAL A 118 12.40 -1.59 -7.27
CA VAL A 118 13.30 -0.51 -7.69
C VAL A 118 14.22 -0.96 -8.81
N SER A 119 14.81 -2.16 -8.73
CA SER A 119 15.71 -2.67 -9.77
C SER A 119 14.99 -2.83 -11.12
N VAL A 120 13.77 -3.39 -11.12
CA VAL A 120 12.94 -3.53 -12.32
C VAL A 120 12.51 -2.16 -12.85
N SER A 121 12.11 -1.25 -11.96
CA SER A 121 11.69 0.10 -12.34
C SER A 121 12.85 0.96 -12.87
N ALA A 122 14.06 0.78 -12.34
CA ALA A 122 15.28 1.46 -12.79
C ALA A 122 15.72 0.96 -14.18
N THR A 123 15.43 -0.30 -14.51
CA THR A 123 15.62 -0.83 -15.87
C THR A 123 14.55 -0.37 -16.87
N TRP A 124 13.41 0.15 -16.39
CA TRP A 124 12.39 0.74 -17.24
C TRP A 124 12.90 2.08 -17.81
N PRO A 125 13.02 2.23 -19.14
CA PRO A 125 13.75 3.34 -19.71
C PRO A 125 12.93 4.64 -19.57
N PHE A 126 13.23 5.43 -18.53
CA PHE A 126 12.97 6.87 -18.47
C PHE A 126 13.63 7.67 -19.64
N ARG A 127 14.28 6.98 -20.60
CA ARG A 127 14.90 7.55 -21.79
C ARG A 127 13.90 8.15 -22.78
N ALA A 128 12.62 7.80 -22.71
CA ALA A 128 11.60 8.33 -23.64
C ALA A 128 11.25 9.80 -23.40
N TYR A 129 11.30 10.30 -22.16
CA TYR A 129 10.96 11.70 -21.85
C TYR A 129 12.09 12.69 -22.19
N ARG A 130 13.34 12.27 -22.01
CA ARG A 130 14.51 13.12 -22.26
C ARG A 130 14.73 13.42 -23.75
N ARG A 131 14.23 12.59 -24.67
CA ARG A 131 14.27 12.84 -26.12
C ARG A 131 13.21 13.84 -26.59
N LEU A 132 12.07 13.93 -25.91
CA LEU A 132 11.01 14.91 -26.24
C LEU A 132 11.36 16.32 -25.76
N ALA A 133 12.06 16.44 -24.64
CA ALA A 133 12.56 17.73 -24.14
C ALA A 133 13.75 18.28 -24.95
N ALA A 134 14.45 17.42 -25.70
CA ALA A 134 15.60 17.79 -26.54
C ALA A 134 15.24 18.06 -28.01
N SER A 135 13.96 17.90 -28.40
CA SER A 135 13.54 18.29 -29.75
C SER A 135 13.38 19.81 -29.80
N PRO A 136 14.14 20.53 -30.64
CA PRO A 136 13.86 21.93 -30.88
C PRO A 136 12.44 22.04 -31.41
N ARG A 137 11.62 22.92 -30.83
CA ARG A 137 10.38 23.33 -31.49
C ARG A 137 10.81 23.95 -32.81
N ARG A 138 10.46 23.33 -33.93
CA ARG A 138 10.63 23.96 -35.24
C ARG A 138 9.74 25.22 -35.28
N PRO A 139 10.23 26.33 -35.85
CA PRO A 139 9.53 27.60 -35.88
C PRO A 139 8.21 27.51 -36.64
#